data_AF-A0AA97JBU4-F1
#
_entry.id   AF-A0AA97JBU4-F1
#
_cell.length_a   1.000
_cell.length_b   1.000
_cell.length_c   1.000
_cell.angle_alpha   90.00
_cell.angle_beta   90.00
_cell.angle_gamma   90.00
#
_symmetry.space_group_name_H-M   'P 1'
#
loop_
_entity.id
_entity.type
_entity.pdbx_description
1 polymer ?
#
loop_
_entity_poly.entity_id
_entity_poly.type
_entity_poly.pdbx_seq_one_letter_code
_entity_poly.pdbx_strand_id
1 'polypeptide(L)'
;MPHYQTWEEFTRAAEKLYLSDPMKVRVVLKYRHCDGNLCIKVTDDVVCLLYRTDQAQDVKKIEKFHSQLMRLMVARESRSVTMDTD
;
A
#
# COMPACT_ATOMS: atom_id res chain seq x y z
N MET A 1 1.69 -16.80 1.89
CA MET A 1 1.32 -15.51 1.28
C MET A 1 2.47 -15.07 0.41
N PRO A 2 2.27 -14.87 -0.90
CA PRO A 2 3.34 -14.41 -1.78
C PRO A 2 3.73 -12.97 -1.44
N HIS A 3 5.04 -12.71 -1.45
CA HIS A 3 5.60 -11.37 -1.31
C HIS A 3 5.87 -10.81 -2.69
N TYR A 4 5.53 -9.54 -2.90
CA TYR A 4 5.99 -8.81 -4.08
C TYR A 4 7.49 -8.50 -3.91
N GLN A 5 8.26 -8.74 -4.98
CA GLN A 5 9.70 -8.47 -5.00
C GLN A 5 10.01 -7.03 -5.40
N THR A 6 9.13 -6.41 -6.18
CA THR A 6 9.29 -5.03 -6.65
C THR A 6 8.25 -4.12 -6.01
N TRP A 7 8.64 -2.88 -5.75
CA TRP A 7 7.76 -1.88 -5.15
C TRP A 7 6.65 -1.49 -6.14
N GLU A 8 6.98 -1.38 -7.42
CA GLU A 8 6.09 -0.93 -8.48
C GLU A 8 4.95 -1.91 -8.77
N GLU A 9 5.22 -3.22 -8.74
CA GLU A 9 4.17 -4.23 -8.90
C GLU A 9 3.27 -4.27 -7.66
N PHE A 10 3.84 -4.10 -6.46
CA PHE A 10 3.08 -4.06 -5.22
C PHE A 10 2.09 -2.90 -5.21
N THR A 11 2.53 -1.67 -5.49
CA THR A 11 1.66 -0.49 -5.43
C THR A 11 0.56 -0.57 -6.47
N ARG A 12 0.88 -0.96 -7.71
CA ARG A 12 -0.12 -1.14 -8.78
C ARG A 12 -1.19 -2.16 -8.40
N ALA A 13 -0.80 -3.30 -7.83
CA ALA A 13 -1.75 -4.32 -7.39
C ALA A 13 -2.60 -3.84 -6.20
N ALA A 14 -1.97 -3.13 -5.24
CA ALA A 14 -2.64 -2.61 -4.06
C ALA A 14 -3.67 -1.51 -4.39
N GLU A 15 -3.34 -0.60 -5.31
CA GLU A 15 -4.27 0.43 -5.79
C GLU A 15 -5.46 -0.19 -6.51
N LYS A 16 -5.20 -1.15 -7.41
CA LYS A 16 -6.26 -1.88 -8.11
C LYS A 16 -7.19 -2.60 -7.12
N LEU A 17 -6.63 -3.21 -6.07
CA LEU A 17 -7.42 -3.87 -5.04
C LEU A 17 -8.25 -2.84 -4.26
N TYR A 18 -7.66 -1.73 -3.83
CA TYR A 18 -8.37 -0.66 -3.14
C TYR A 18 -9.53 -0.09 -3.94
N LEU A 19 -9.34 0.20 -5.23
CA LEU A 19 -10.37 0.75 -6.10
C LEU A 19 -11.51 -0.24 -6.41
N SER A 20 -11.30 -1.54 -6.19
CA SER A 20 -12.32 -2.56 -6.45
C SER A 20 -13.45 -2.56 -5.41
N ASP A 21 -13.11 -2.47 -4.12
CA ASP A 21 -14.06 -2.34 -3.01
C ASP A 21 -13.36 -1.67 -1.80
N PRO A 22 -13.33 -0.32 -1.76
CA PRO A 22 -12.63 0.43 -0.70
C PRO A 22 -13.10 0.08 0.71
N MET A 23 -14.35 -0.35 0.87
CA MET A 23 -14.95 -0.61 2.19
C MET A 23 -14.49 -1.94 2.80
N LYS A 24 -13.97 -2.87 1.99
CA LYS A 24 -13.41 -4.14 2.47
C LYS A 24 -11.90 -4.11 2.64
N VAL A 25 -11.23 -3.15 2.00
CA VAL A 25 -9.76 -3.10 1.97
C VAL A 25 -9.21 -2.49 3.25
N ARG A 26 -8.21 -3.17 3.82
CA ARG A 26 -7.41 -2.68 4.95
C ARG A 26 -5.93 -2.62 4.59
N VAL A 27 -5.29 -1.56 5.07
CA VAL A 27 -3.85 -1.30 4.92
C VAL A 27 -3.21 -1.45 6.29
N VAL A 28 -2.17 -2.28 6.41
CA VAL A 28 -1.47 -2.54 7.67
C VAL A 28 0.03 -2.28 7.49
N LEU A 29 0.59 -1.47 8.39
CA LEU A 29 2.02 -1.25 8.51
C LEU A 29 2.56 -1.94 9.76
N LYS A 30 3.66 -2.67 9.61
CA LYS A 30 4.39 -3.29 10.71
C LYS A 30 5.86 -2.92 10.62
N TYR A 31 6.29 -2.05 11.51
CA TYR A 31 7.70 -1.71 11.72
C TYR A 31 8.30 -2.56 12.83
N ARG A 32 9.53 -3.03 12.63
CA ARG A 32 10.28 -3.74 13.66
C ARG A 32 11.71 -3.21 13.73
N HIS A 33 11.98 -2.40 14.76
CA HIS A 33 13.27 -1.74 14.94
C HIS A 33 14.43 -2.72 15.16
N CYS A 34 14.27 -3.74 16.01
CA CYS A 34 15.33 -4.70 16.34
C CYS A 34 15.82 -5.52 15.14
N ASP A 35 14.95 -5.73 14.13
CA ASP A 35 15.28 -6.49 12.92
C ASP A 35 15.52 -5.55 11.72
N GLY A 36 15.47 -4.22 11.92
CA GLY A 36 15.69 -3.23 10.87
C GLY A 36 14.72 -3.30 9.68
N ASN A 37 13.51 -3.86 9.85
CA ASN A 37 12.61 -4.10 8.73
C ASN A 37 11.24 -3.43 8.87
N LEU A 38 10.63 -3.18 7.71
CA LEU A 38 9.31 -2.61 7.55
C LEU A 38 8.50 -3.51 6.62
N CYS A 39 7.24 -3.75 6.98
CA CYS A 39 6.31 -4.50 6.15
C CYS A 39 5.00 -3.72 5.99
N ILE A 40 4.52 -3.64 4.75
CA ILE A 40 3.20 -3.14 4.40
C ILE A 40 2.36 -4.29 3.83
N LYS A 41 1.09 -4.34 4.22
CA LYS A 41 0.09 -5.30 3.74
C LYS A 41 -1.17 -4.55 3.29
N VAL A 42 -1.73 -4.95 2.15
CA VAL A 42 -3.06 -4.51 1.68
C VAL A 42 -3.91 -5.74 1.38
N THR A 43 -5.12 -5.80 1.91
CA THR A 43 -5.97 -6.99 1.81
C THR A 43 -7.46 -6.66 1.99
N ASP A 44 -8.33 -7.46 1.37
CA ASP A 44 -9.80 -7.43 1.45
C ASP A 44 -10.38 -8.70 2.11
N ASP A 45 -9.58 -9.40 2.94
CA ASP A 45 -9.84 -10.76 3.48
C ASP A 45 -9.80 -11.92 2.47
N VAL A 46 -9.74 -11.66 1.17
CA VAL A 46 -9.66 -12.71 0.13
C VAL A 46 -8.27 -12.73 -0.49
N VAL A 47 -7.81 -11.57 -0.96
CA VAL A 47 -6.48 -11.36 -1.52
C VAL A 47 -5.60 -10.67 -0.49
N CYS A 48 -4.35 -11.12 -0.37
CA CYS A 48 -3.37 -10.52 0.53
C CYS A 48 -2.10 -10.15 -0.24
N LEU A 49 -1.86 -8.84 -0.35
CA LEU A 49 -0.68 -8.26 -0.99
C LEU A 49 0.30 -7.84 0.10
N LEU A 50 1.56 -8.28 0.00
CA LEU A 50 2.59 -7.97 0.99
C LEU A 50 3.85 -7.44 0.31
N TYR A 51 4.41 -6.36 0.86
CA TYR A 51 5.76 -5.89 0.57
C TYR A 51 6.55 -5.78 1.88
N ARG A 52 7.77 -6.32 1.88
CA ARG A 52 8.70 -6.29 3.02
C ARG A 52 10.01 -5.74 2.51
N THR A 53 10.60 -4.83 3.28
CA THR A 53 11.87 -4.21 2.96
C THR A 53 12.68 -3.96 4.23
N ASP A 54 13.99 -4.05 4.11
CA ASP A 54 15.00 -3.58 5.05
C ASP A 54 15.74 -2.34 4.51
N GLN A 55 15.35 -1.86 3.32
CA GLN A 55 15.99 -0.74 2.63
C GLN A 55 15.41 0.58 3.13
N ALA A 56 16.24 1.41 3.77
CA ALA A 56 15.82 2.70 4.31
C ALA A 56 15.21 3.64 3.26
N GLN A 57 15.65 3.55 2.00
CA GLN A 57 15.10 4.34 0.89
C GLN A 57 13.61 4.09 0.64
N ASP A 58 13.09 2.91 1.00
CA ASP A 58 11.69 2.56 0.78
C ASP A 58 10.77 3.12 1.87
N VAL A 59 11.30 3.58 3.01
CA VAL A 59 10.50 4.15 4.09
C VAL A 59 9.68 5.33 3.60
N LYS A 60 10.31 6.24 2.84
CA LYS A 60 9.63 7.42 2.27
C LYS A 60 8.62 7.03 1.18
N LYS A 61 8.89 5.99 0.40
CA LYS A 61 7.95 5.48 -0.61
C LYS A 61 6.69 4.90 0.05
N ILE A 62 6.88 4.11 1.10
CA ILE A 62 5.79 3.50 1.87
C ILE A 62 4.95 4.56 2.58
N GLU A 63 5.58 5.56 3.19
CA GLU A 63 4.88 6.69 3.82
C GLU A 63 4.02 7.45 2.79
N LYS A 64 4.61 7.85 1.65
CA LYS A 64 3.87 8.53 0.57
C LYS A 64 2.66 7.72 0.09
N PHE A 65 2.85 6.42 -0.13
CA PHE A 65 1.79 5.53 -0.59
C PHE A 65 0.67 5.37 0.43
N HIS A 66 1.02 5.19 1.71
CA HIS A 66 0.03 5.13 2.79
C HIS A 66 -0.77 6.44 2.90
N SER A 67 -0.08 7.58 2.85
CA SER A 67 -0.68 8.92 2.84
C SER A 67 -1.60 9.14 1.64
N GLN A 68 -1.25 8.60 0.46
CA GLN A 68 -2.10 8.63 -0.72
C GLN A 68 -3.39 7.82 -0.54
N LEU A 69 -3.30 6.59 -0.03
CA LEU A 69 -4.48 5.78 0.26
C LEU A 69 -5.41 6.46 1.27
N MET A 70 -4.85 7.10 2.31
CA MET A 70 -5.65 7.88 3.27
C MET A 70 -6.43 9.01 2.58
N ARG A 71 -5.82 9.73 1.64
CA ARG A 71 -6.54 10.78 0.87
C ARG A 71 -7.69 10.18 0.04
N LEU A 72 -7.46 9.04 -0.60
CA LEU A 72 -8.49 8.34 -1.37
C LEU A 72 -9.64 7.80 -0.50
N MET A 73 -9.38 7.46 0.77
CA MET A 73 -10.40 7.01 1.72
C MET A 73 -11.34 8.13 2.16
N VAL A 74 -10.87 9.37 2.16
CA VAL A 74 -11.66 10.54 2.59
C VAL A 74 -12.35 11.22 1.38
N ALA A 75 -11.81 11.06 0.18
CA ALA A 75 -12.39 11.65 -1.04
C ALA A 75 -13.80 11.11 -1.33
N ARG A 76 -14.77 12.02 -1.55
CA ARG A 76 -16.19 11.67 -1.82
C ARG A 76 -16.40 10.94 -3.15
N GLU A 77 -15.50 11.14 -4.11
CA GLU A 77 -15.44 10.41 -5.38
C GLU A 77 -14.05 9.79 -5.54
N SER A 78 -13.94 8.48 -5.29
CA SER A 78 -12.71 7.72 -5.50
C SER A 78 -12.37 7.51 -7.00
N ARG A 79 -13.24 7.94 -7.92
CA ARG A 79 -13.09 7.72 -9.38
C ARG A 79 -12.48 8.89 -10.15
N SER A 80 -12.35 10.08 -9.56
CA SER A 80 -11.93 11.30 -10.29
C SER A 80 -10.52 11.80 -9.95
N VAL A 81 -9.79 11.13 -9.04
CA VAL A 81 -8.39 11.50 -8.77
C VAL A 81 -7.50 10.91 -9.87
N THR A 82 -7.23 11.69 -10.91
CA THR A 82 -6.09 11.43 -11.80
C THR A 82 -4.82 11.50 -10.97
N MET A 83 -4.08 10.40 -10.96
CA MET A 83 -2.90 10.23 -10.14
C MET A 83 -1.72 10.86 -10.90
N ASP A 84 -1.43 12.13 -10.59
CA ASP A 84 -0.23 12.79 -11.11
C ASP A 84 1.00 12.05 -10.60
N THR A 85 1.73 11.46 -11.55
CA THR A 85 3.05 10.88 -11.35
C THR A 85 4.08 11.99 -11.36
N ASP A 86 4.55 12.38 -10.17
CA ASP A 86 5.79 13.14 -9.96
C ASP A 86 6.88 12.24 -9.35
#